data_AF-A0A183CQM9-F1
#
_entry.id   AF-A0A183CQM9-F1
#
_cell.length_a   1.000
_cell.length_b   1.000
_cell.length_c   1.000
_cell.angle_alpha   90.00
_cell.angle_beta   90.00
_cell.angle_gamma   90.00
#
_symmetry.space_group_name_H-M   'P 1'
#
loop_
_entity.id
_entity.type
_entity.pdbx_description
1 polymer ?
#
loop_
_entity_poly.entity_id
_entity_poly.type
_entity_poly.pdbx_seq_one_letter_code
_entity_poly.pdbx_strand_id
1 'polypeptide(L)'
;MRERNYLAHVYDVTVAYPGKLVQNETDMIIRGQLARNVHFDVRRISAEQLPSSDEELHQWIMELEHFYTERIPSRRRFESAGGEGNCWSRDGWAQLAVKVFGFCFWVSSSFTLS
;
A
#
# COMPACT_ATOMS: atom_id res chain seq x y z
N MET A 1 -3.05 18.60 -20.70
CA MET A 1 -2.63 17.19 -20.48
C MET A 1 -3.57 16.19 -21.16
N ARG A 2 -4.90 16.31 -21.02
CA ARG A 2 -5.87 15.43 -21.69
C ARG A 2 -6.01 15.65 -23.20
N GLU A 3 -5.96 16.90 -23.67
CA GLU A 3 -6.06 17.23 -25.10
C GLU A 3 -4.95 16.60 -25.97
N ARG A 4 -3.82 16.26 -25.34
CA ARG A 4 -2.68 15.59 -26.00
C ARG A 4 -2.62 14.08 -25.71
N ASN A 5 -3.70 13.53 -25.16
CA ASN A 5 -3.87 12.10 -24.85
C ASN A 5 -2.74 11.50 -23.99
N TYR A 6 -2.13 12.31 -23.11
CA TYR A 6 -1.04 11.86 -22.23
C TYR A 6 -1.52 11.09 -20.99
N LEU A 7 -2.81 11.14 -20.70
CA LEU A 7 -3.40 10.49 -19.54
C LEU A 7 -4.25 9.31 -20.04
N ALA A 8 -3.75 8.08 -19.87
CA ALA A 8 -4.50 6.88 -20.23
C ALA A 8 -5.34 6.36 -19.06
N HIS A 9 -4.76 6.34 -17.85
CA HIS A 9 -5.40 5.80 -16.66
C HIS A 9 -5.00 6.60 -15.42
N VAL A 10 -5.93 6.67 -14.46
CA VAL A 10 -5.70 7.15 -13.11
C VAL A 10 -5.82 5.95 -12.18
N TYR A 11 -4.87 5.80 -11.28
CA TYR A 11 -4.88 4.74 -10.27
C TYR A 11 -5.16 5.35 -8.91
N ASP A 12 -6.27 4.91 -8.30
CA ASP A 12 -6.55 5.19 -6.90
C ASP A 12 -6.02 4.00 -6.08
N VAL A 13 -5.08 4.28 -5.19
CA VAL A 13 -4.38 3.28 -4.38
C VAL A 13 -4.61 3.60 -2.92
N THR A 14 -5.40 2.78 -2.24
CA THR A 14 -5.60 2.86 -0.80
C THR A 14 -4.86 1.72 -0.11
N VAL A 15 -4.01 2.08 0.85
CA VAL A 15 -3.27 1.12 1.68
C VAL A 15 -3.79 1.19 3.11
N ALA A 16 -4.20 0.06 3.67
CA ALA A 16 -4.62 -0.04 5.05
C ALA A 16 -3.77 -1.00 5.86
N TYR A 17 -3.45 -0.54 7.06
CA TYR A 17 -2.77 -1.31 8.09
C TYR A 17 -3.80 -1.71 9.17
N PRO A 18 -4.18 -2.99 9.27
CA PRO A 18 -4.98 -3.50 10.35
C PRO A 18 -4.15 -3.49 11.64
N GLY A 19 -4.59 -2.72 12.63
CA GLY A 19 -4.02 -2.71 13.98
C GLY A 19 -3.16 -1.48 14.28
N LYS A 20 -2.18 -1.66 15.18
CA LYS A 20 -1.37 -0.57 15.72
C LYS A 20 -0.31 -0.15 14.70
N LEU A 21 -0.30 1.14 14.33
CA LEU A 21 0.79 1.73 13.56
C LEU A 21 2.05 1.73 14.42
N VAL A 22 3.06 1.01 13.96
CA VAL A 22 4.38 0.98 14.59
C VAL A 22 5.05 2.32 14.27
N GLN A 23 5.20 3.17 15.28
CA GLN A 23 5.78 4.49 15.07
C GLN A 23 7.31 4.45 15.01
N ASN A 24 7.93 3.42 15.58
CA ASN A 24 9.38 3.28 15.66
C ASN A 24 9.83 1.88 15.20
N GLU A 25 10.94 1.83 14.47
CA GLU A 25 11.58 0.57 14.03
C GLU A 25 12.04 -0.29 15.22
N THR A 26 12.39 0.33 16.34
CA THR A 26 12.75 -0.39 17.57
C THR A 26 11.56 -1.12 18.19
N ASP A 27 10.35 -0.57 18.11
CA ASP A 27 9.13 -1.24 18.58
C ASP A 27 8.80 -2.44 17.65
N MET A 28 9.13 -2.32 16.36
CA MET A 28 9.02 -3.40 15.38
C MET A 28 10.01 -4.54 15.64
N ILE A 29 11.29 -4.22 15.88
CA ILE A 29 12.37 -5.21 16.07
C ILE A 29 12.30 -5.87 17.46
N ILE A 30 12.08 -5.07 18.52
CA ILE A 30 12.15 -5.56 19.90
C ILE A 30 10.82 -6.18 20.34
N ARG A 31 9.68 -5.57 19.97
CA ARG A 31 8.36 -6.06 20.41
C ARG A 31 7.66 -6.95 19.39
N GLY A 32 8.23 -7.14 18.21
CA GLY A 32 7.63 -7.95 17.14
C GLY A 32 6.27 -7.42 16.67
N GLN A 33 5.97 -6.14 16.94
CA GLN A 33 4.70 -5.50 16.58
C GLN A 33 4.76 -5.06 15.11
N LEU A 34 4.87 -6.01 14.19
CA LEU A 34 4.70 -5.75 12.76
C LEU A 34 3.21 -5.78 12.42
N ALA A 35 2.74 -4.87 11.56
CA ALA A 35 1.37 -4.93 11.03
C ALA A 35 1.15 -6.30 10.40
N ARG A 36 0.20 -7.08 10.95
CA ARG A 36 0.08 -8.52 10.68
C ARG A 36 -0.25 -8.81 9.22
N ASN A 37 -1.02 -7.92 8.61
CA ASN A 37 -1.38 -7.93 7.19
C ASN A 37 -1.29 -6.49 6.68
N VAL A 38 -1.05 -6.27 5.39
CA VAL A 38 -1.26 -4.96 4.75
C VAL A 38 -2.29 -5.16 3.65
N HIS A 39 -3.35 -4.36 3.66
CA HIS A 39 -4.43 -4.42 2.67
C HIS A 39 -4.21 -3.37 1.61
N PHE A 40 -4.28 -3.78 0.34
CA PHE A 40 -4.21 -2.91 -0.82
C PHE A 40 -5.55 -2.92 -1.54
N ASP A 41 -6.14 -1.75 -1.75
CA ASP A 41 -7.24 -1.53 -2.69
C ASP A 41 -6.70 -0.67 -3.84
N VAL A 42 -6.69 -1.23 -5.05
CA VAL A 42 -6.18 -0.56 -6.25
C VAL A 42 -7.29 -0.51 -7.27
N ARG A 43 -7.77 0.70 -7.54
CA ARG A 43 -8.82 0.95 -8.54
C ARG A 43 -8.20 1.64 -9.74
N ARG A 44 -8.40 1.03 -10.90
CA ARG A 44 -7.97 1.60 -12.19
C ARG A 44 -9.16 2.32 -12.82
N ILE A 45 -9.03 3.62 -13.00
CA ILE A 45 -10.01 4.48 -13.63
C ILE A 45 -9.49 4.85 -15.02
N SER A 46 -10.25 4.54 -16.06
CA SER A 46 -9.88 4.93 -17.43
C SER A 46 -10.00 6.44 -17.59
N ALA A 47 -9.14 7.05 -18.40
CA ALA A 47 -9.25 8.47 -18.70
C ALA A 47 -10.60 8.85 -19.35
N GLU A 48 -11.24 7.90 -20.03
CA GLU A 48 -12.59 8.03 -20.62
C GLU A 48 -13.70 8.10 -19.57
N GLN A 49 -13.48 7.52 -18.39
CA GLN A 49 -14.45 7.54 -17.28
C GLN A 49 -14.37 8.83 -16.46
N LEU A 50 -13.36 9.67 -16.71
CA LEU A 50 -13.19 10.90 -15.99
C LEU A 50 -14.13 11.99 -16.54
N PRO A 51 -14.64 12.89 -15.68
CA PRO A 51 -15.45 14.02 -16.12
C PRO A 51 -14.68 14.88 -17.12
N SER A 52 -15.33 15.27 -18.22
CA SER A 52 -14.67 15.98 -19.32
C SER A 52 -14.54 17.49 -19.08
N SER A 53 -15.44 18.06 -18.27
CA SER A 53 -15.42 19.46 -17.87
C SER A 53 -14.51 19.69 -16.67
N ASP A 54 -13.79 20.82 -16.65
CA ASP A 54 -12.95 21.22 -15.51
C ASP A 54 -13.77 21.39 -14.22
N GLU A 55 -15.01 21.89 -14.31
CA GLU A 55 -15.89 22.05 -13.14
C GLU A 55 -16.29 20.69 -12.57
N GLU A 56 -16.72 19.76 -13.42
CA GLU A 56 -17.10 18.41 -12.98
C GLU A 56 -15.90 17.63 -12.44
N LEU A 57 -14.72 17.84 -13.01
CA LEU A 57 -13.48 17.26 -12.51
C LEU A 57 -13.14 17.80 -11.12
N HIS A 58 -13.31 19.10 -10.90
CA HIS A 58 -13.12 19.72 -9.59
C HIS A 58 -14.08 19.12 -8.55
N GLN A 59 -15.36 19.02 -8.88
CA GLN A 59 -16.36 18.39 -8.00
C GLN A 59 -16.01 16.93 -7.68
N TRP A 60 -15.58 16.16 -8.68
CA TRP A 60 -15.17 14.77 -8.50
C TRP A 60 -13.98 14.62 -7.54
N ILE A 61 -12.97 15.50 -7.65
CA ILE A 61 -11.83 15.51 -6.71
C ILE A 61 -12.29 15.88 -5.30
N MET A 62 -13.17 16.86 -5.15
CA MET A 62 -13.72 17.27 -3.85
C MET A 62 -14.52 16.16 -3.19
N GLU A 63 -15.31 15.41 -3.96
CA GLU A 63 -16.06 14.25 -3.45
C GLU A 63 -15.12 13.14 -2.97
N LEU A 64 -14.05 12.85 -3.73
CA LEU A 64 -13.01 11.90 -3.32
C LEU A 64 -12.32 12.35 -2.03
N GLU A 65 -11.90 13.62 -1.94
CA GLU A 65 -11.27 14.17 -0.74
C GLU A 65 -12.20 14.07 0.47
N HIS A 66 -13.49 14.38 0.28
CA HIS A 66 -14.50 14.25 1.32
C HIS A 66 -14.64 12.81 1.80
N PHE A 67 -14.71 11.84 0.88
CA PHE A 67 -14.76 10.41 1.19
C PHE A 67 -13.55 9.94 2.02
N TYR A 68 -12.34 10.42 1.69
CA TYR A 68 -11.12 10.07 2.43
C TYR A 68 -10.94 10.84 3.74
N THR A 69 -11.61 11.98 3.92
CA THR A 69 -11.58 12.79 5.15
C THR A 69 -12.64 12.37 6.17
N GLU A 70 -13.67 11.62 5.74
CA GLU A 70 -14.76 11.19 6.62
C GLU A 70 -14.25 10.43 7.86
N ARG A 71 -14.76 10.82 9.04
CA ARG A 71 -14.24 10.40 10.36
C ARG A 71 -14.43 8.91 10.70
N ILE A 72 -15.25 8.19 9.92
CA ILE A 72 -15.58 6.78 10.17
C ILE A 72 -14.91 5.92 9.09
N PRO A 73 -13.63 5.56 9.25
CA PRO A 73 -12.89 4.78 8.26
C PRO A 73 -13.43 3.36 8.10
N SER A 74 -14.19 2.84 9.08
CA SER A 74 -14.80 1.50 9.04
C SER A 74 -15.85 1.33 7.95
N ARG A 75 -16.36 2.43 7.36
CA ARG A 75 -17.27 2.38 6.21
C ARG A 75 -16.54 2.13 4.88
N ARG A 76 -15.22 2.35 4.84
CA ARG A 76 -14.38 2.05 3.68
C ARG A 76 -14.14 0.55 3.64
N ARG A 77 -15.07 -0.15 2.99
CA ARG A 77 -14.94 -1.59 2.79
C ARG A 77 -13.81 -1.81 1.80
N PHE A 78 -12.70 -2.37 2.28
CA PHE A 78 -11.73 -3.00 1.39
C PHE A 78 -12.47 -4.15 0.72
N GLU A 79 -12.67 -4.05 -0.60
CA GLU A 79 -13.09 -5.21 -1.36
C GLU A 79 -11.98 -6.23 -1.19
N SER A 80 -12.23 -7.21 -0.32
CA SER A 80 -11.51 -8.46 -0.35
C SER A 80 -11.97 -9.15 -1.62
N ALA A 81 -11.47 -8.67 -2.77
CA ALA A 81 -11.58 -9.39 -4.02
C ALA A 81 -11.09 -10.79 -3.71
N GLY A 82 -11.94 -11.79 -3.91
CA GLY A 82 -11.74 -13.18 -3.48
C GLY A 82 -10.63 -13.92 -4.23
N GLY A 83 -9.48 -13.28 -4.39
CA GLY A 83 -8.23 -13.85 -4.86
C GLY A 83 -7.14 -13.54 -3.85
N GLU A 84 -6.31 -14.53 -3.57
CA GLU A 84 -5.25 -14.60 -2.55
C GLU A 84 -4.12 -13.55 -2.70
N GLY A 85 -4.31 -12.45 -3.42
CA GLY A 85 -3.25 -11.52 -3.86
C GLY A 85 -3.20 -10.14 -3.21
N ASN A 86 -4.26 -9.68 -2.51
CA ASN A 86 -4.34 -8.28 -2.05
C ASN A 86 -3.96 -8.08 -0.58
N CYS A 87 -3.56 -9.14 0.11
CA CYS A 87 -3.03 -9.07 1.47
C CYS A 87 -1.57 -9.49 1.46
N TRP A 88 -0.67 -8.56 1.76
CA TRP A 88 0.71 -8.94 2.05
C TRP A 88 0.72 -9.59 3.43
N SER A 89 0.88 -10.91 3.44
CA SER A 89 0.90 -11.71 4.67
C SER A 89 2.33 -11.83 5.19
N ARG A 90 2.47 -11.94 6.51
CA ARG A 90 3.77 -12.04 7.17
C ARG A 90 4.59 -13.21 6.63
N ASP A 91 5.84 -12.93 6.26
CA ASP A 91 6.84 -13.95 5.98
C ASP A 91 6.87 -14.98 7.12
N GLY A 92 6.83 -16.27 6.74
CA GLY A 92 6.99 -17.35 7.71
C GLY A 92 8.35 -17.29 8.38
N TRP A 93 8.48 -17.87 9.58
CA TRP A 93 9.77 -17.96 10.30
C TRP A 93 10.90 -18.56 9.44
N ALA A 94 10.56 -19.47 8.53
CA ALA A 94 11.51 -20.04 7.57
C ALA A 94 12.07 -18.99 6.60
N GLN A 95 11.25 -18.07 6.09
CA GLN A 95 11.70 -17.01 5.19
C GLN A 95 12.55 -15.96 5.93
N LEU A 96 12.20 -15.66 7.17
CA LEU A 96 12.98 -14.76 8.03
C LEU A 96 14.36 -15.37 8.33
N ALA A 97 14.43 -16.66 8.64
CA ALA A 97 15.69 -17.37 8.84
C ALA A 97 16.59 -17.31 7.59
N VAL A 98 16.05 -17.60 6.40
CA VAL A 98 16.82 -17.52 5.13
C VAL A 98 17.38 -16.12 4.89
N LYS A 99 16.57 -15.07 5.13
CA LYS A 99 17.02 -13.68 4.99
C LYS A 99 18.13 -13.33 5.98
N VAL A 100 18.02 -13.76 7.23
CA VAL A 100 19.07 -13.54 8.26
C VAL A 100 20.35 -14.28 7.90
N PHE A 101 20.27 -15.55 7.51
CA PHE A 101 21.45 -16.31 7.10
C PHE A 101 22.12 -15.72 5.85
N GLY A 102 21.33 -15.28 4.85
CA GLY A 102 21.85 -14.59 3.68
C GLY A 102 22.54 -13.26 4.04
N PHE A 103 21.97 -12.48 4.95
CA PHE A 103 22.57 -11.24 5.43
C PHE A 103 23.87 -11.49 6.21
N CYS A 104 23.90 -12.47 7.13
CA CYS A 104 25.12 -12.86 7.85
C CYS A 104 26.21 -13.37 6.92
N PHE A 105 25.85 -14.13 5.88
CA PHE A 105 26.78 -14.55 4.84
C PHE A 105 27.35 -13.36 4.06
N TRP A 106 26.49 -12.39 3.69
CA TRP A 106 26.93 -11.20 2.97
C TRP A 106 27.88 -10.32 3.81
N VAL A 107 27.54 -10.09 5.09
CA VAL A 107 28.39 -9.31 6.01
C VAL A 107 29.73 -10.00 6.26
N SER A 108 29.75 -11.31 6.46
CA SER A 108 30.99 -12.05 6.63
C SER A 108 31.84 -12.04 5.36
N SER A 109 31.24 -12.23 4.18
CA SER A 109 31.97 -12.16 2.90
C SER A 109 32.57 -10.78 2.64
N SER A 110 31.91 -9.70 3.08
CA SER A 110 32.40 -8.32 2.93
C SER A 110 33.53 -8.00 3.90
N PHE A 111 33.53 -8.59 5.10
CA PHE A 111 34.58 -8.39 6.10
C PHE A 111 35.86 -9.19 5.80
N THR A 112 35.75 -10.28 5.04
CA THR A 112 36.91 -11.13 4.67
C THR A 112 37.67 -10.58 3.44
N LEU A 113 37.12 -9.56 2.76
CA LEU A 113 37.67 -8.94 1.54
C LEU A 113 38.24 -7.54 1.77
N SER A 114 38.28 -7.06 3.01
CA SER A 114 38.96 -5.82 3.45
C SER A 114 40.20 -6.12 4.27
#